data_AF-A0AAW2VVJ0-F1
#
_entry.id   AF-A0AAW2VVJ0-F1
#
_cell.length_a   1.000
_cell.length_b   1.000
_cell.length_c   1.000
_cell.angle_alpha   90.00
_cell.angle_beta   90.00
_cell.angle_gamma   90.00
#
_symmetry.space_group_name_H-M   'P 1'
#
loop_
_entity.id
_entity.type
_entity.pdbx_description
1 polymer ?
#
loop_
_entity_poly.entity_id
_entity_poly.type
_entity_poly.pdbx_seq_one_letter_code
_entity_poly.pdbx_strand_id
1 'polypeptide(L)'
;MGYYWPTMVKDCIDYAKRCQACQFHANLIHQPPESLHPTVASWLFDAWGLDVVGPMTKSSGGHLYILAATDYFSKWAEAVPLKEVKKENVADFIRTNIIYRYGVLRYIIIDNGKPFCNSLIDKLCQKFSFKQRNSTMYYAAANGLAEAFNKTLCSLLKKVVAKSKRDWHERIGEALWAYRTTVRTPTQSTPYTLVYGVEAVLPLEQQIPSLRIAIQEGLTEEEMLVYGWKNWKLSIKRDSKHNKGSSVTKLDCLRHSIRKCVRVLFKLVI
;
A
#
# COMPACT_ATOMS: atom_id res chain seq x y z
N MET A 1 8.07 -23.35 42.11
CA MET A 1 9.16 -22.76 42.92
C MET A 1 9.98 -21.89 41.98
N GLY A 2 9.94 -20.57 42.15
CA GLY A 2 10.77 -19.64 41.39
C GLY A 2 12.07 -19.35 42.14
N TYR A 3 13.17 -19.17 41.40
CA TYR A 3 14.44 -18.72 41.96
C TYR A 3 14.46 -17.18 41.99
N TYR A 4 14.95 -16.60 43.08
CA TYR A 4 15.09 -15.16 43.25
C TYR A 4 16.38 -14.84 43.99
N TRP A 5 17.11 -13.83 43.52
CA TRP A 5 18.21 -13.21 44.24
C TRP A 5 18.33 -11.72 43.87
N PRO A 6 18.95 -10.88 44.72
CA PRO A 6 18.87 -9.42 44.62
C PRO A 6 19.40 -8.82 43.31
N THR A 7 20.39 -9.48 42.69
CA THR A 7 21.03 -9.02 41.43
C THR A 7 20.55 -9.76 40.19
N MET A 8 19.53 -10.63 40.29
CA MET A 8 19.10 -11.52 39.22
C MET A 8 18.89 -10.81 37.87
N VAL A 9 18.23 -9.65 37.87
CA VAL A 9 18.01 -8.87 36.63
C VAL A 9 19.33 -8.38 36.05
N LYS A 10 20.23 -7.88 36.89
CA LYS A 10 21.56 -7.39 36.48
C LYS A 10 22.42 -8.53 35.93
N ASP A 11 22.42 -9.67 36.60
CA ASP A 11 23.18 -10.86 36.20
C ASP A 11 22.68 -11.42 34.88
N CYS A 12 21.35 -11.46 34.65
CA CYS A 12 20.77 -11.84 33.38
C CYS A 12 21.17 -10.89 32.24
N ILE A 13 21.18 -9.57 32.49
CA ILE A 13 21.62 -8.57 31.51
C ILE A 13 23.11 -8.74 31.20
N ASP A 14 23.95 -8.88 32.22
CA ASP A 14 25.40 -9.01 32.06
C ASP A 14 25.81 -10.35 31.42
N TYR A 15 25.01 -11.40 31.62
CA TYR A 15 25.13 -12.66 30.90
C TYR A 15 24.77 -12.49 29.41
N ALA A 16 23.61 -11.88 29.12
CA ALA A 16 23.17 -11.63 27.74
C ALA A 16 24.15 -10.74 26.95
N LYS A 17 24.79 -9.76 27.60
CA LYS A 17 25.84 -8.91 27.01
C LYS A 17 27.11 -9.68 26.64
N ARG A 18 27.49 -10.69 27.44
CA ARG A 18 28.71 -11.50 27.21
C ARG A 18 28.47 -12.68 26.28
N CYS A 19 27.21 -13.11 26.11
CA CYS A 19 26.87 -14.24 25.25
C CYS A 19 27.01 -13.87 23.77
N GLN A 20 28.05 -14.39 23.11
CA GLN A 20 28.27 -14.18 21.67
C GLN A 20 27.07 -14.59 20.82
N ALA A 21 26.43 -15.73 21.10
CA ALA A 21 25.26 -16.17 20.35
C ALA A 21 24.10 -15.16 20.48
N CYS A 22 23.88 -14.59 21.67
CA CYS A 22 22.89 -13.53 21.86
C CYS A 22 23.29 -12.23 21.15
N GLN A 23 24.57 -11.85 21.16
CA GLN A 23 25.04 -10.63 20.48
C GLN A 23 24.94 -10.74 18.96
N PHE A 24 25.31 -11.89 18.37
CA PHE A 24 25.27 -12.12 16.92
C PHE A 24 23.85 -12.24 16.35
N HIS A 25 22.91 -12.80 17.13
CA HIS A 25 21.53 -13.01 16.69
C HIS A 25 20.55 -11.98 17.28
N ALA A 26 21.03 -11.03 18.08
CA ALA A 26 20.19 -9.95 18.57
C ALA A 26 19.75 -9.06 17.41
N ASN A 27 18.45 -8.77 17.33
CA ASN A 27 17.89 -7.77 16.43
C ASN A 27 18.20 -6.34 16.92
N LEU A 28 19.48 -6.04 17.17
CA LEU A 28 19.96 -4.71 17.54
C LEU A 28 20.66 -4.10 16.34
N ILE A 29 20.10 -3.01 15.83
CA ILE A 29 20.74 -2.22 14.77
C ILE A 29 21.89 -1.45 15.45
N HIS A 30 23.11 -1.94 15.31
CA HIS A 30 24.33 -1.28 15.81
C HIS A 30 24.82 -0.12 14.93
N GLN A 31 24.07 0.21 13.87
CA GLN A 31 24.36 1.37 13.05
C GLN A 31 23.83 2.64 13.75
N PRO A 32 24.62 3.73 13.82
CA PRO A 32 24.09 5.01 14.23
C PRO A 32 22.92 5.37 13.32
N PRO A 33 21.83 5.94 13.84
CA PRO A 33 20.73 6.42 13.01
C PRO A 33 21.27 7.53 12.11
N GLU A 34 21.63 7.17 10.88
CA GLU A 34 22.00 8.12 9.86
C GLU A 34 20.74 8.90 9.45
N SER A 35 20.90 10.19 9.14
CA SER A 35 19.76 11.02 8.75
C SER A 35 19.12 10.44 7.49
N LEU A 36 17.97 9.79 7.65
CA LEU A 36 17.16 9.35 6.53
C LEU A 36 16.73 10.60 5.79
N HIS A 37 17.32 10.89 4.64
CA HIS A 37 16.79 11.87 3.72
C HIS A 37 15.57 11.24 3.04
N PRO A 38 14.33 11.59 3.43
CA PRO A 38 13.17 11.09 2.72
C PRO A 38 13.29 11.52 1.25
N THR A 39 13.02 10.60 0.34
CA THR A 39 12.81 10.96 -1.06
C THR A 39 11.53 11.80 -1.13
N VAL A 40 11.66 13.12 -1.02
CA VAL A 40 10.54 14.05 -1.06
C VAL A 40 10.13 14.22 -2.52
N ALA A 41 9.00 13.64 -2.90
CA ALA A 41 8.29 14.02 -4.10
C ALA A 41 7.62 15.37 -3.84
N SER A 42 7.85 16.34 -4.71
CA SER A 42 7.39 17.72 -4.50
C SER A 42 5.93 17.92 -4.92
N TRP A 43 5.42 17.09 -5.83
CA TRP A 43 4.05 17.09 -6.32
C TRP A 43 3.63 15.71 -6.83
N LEU A 44 2.36 15.58 -7.24
CA LEU A 44 1.79 14.34 -7.79
C LEU A 44 2.60 13.84 -8.98
N PHE A 45 2.97 12.55 -8.97
CA PHE A 45 3.65 11.87 -10.07
C PHE A 45 5.07 12.37 -10.38
N ASP A 46 5.66 13.20 -9.50
CA ASP A 46 7.04 13.67 -9.60
C ASP A 46 8.05 12.52 -9.58
N ALA A 47 7.81 11.52 -8.72
CA ALA A 47 8.72 10.41 -8.50
C ALA A 47 8.00 9.08 -8.30
N TRP A 48 8.50 8.05 -8.97
CA TRP A 48 7.93 6.70 -8.93
C TRP A 48 8.96 5.65 -8.48
N GLY A 49 8.51 4.67 -7.73
CA GLY A 49 9.31 3.54 -7.26
C GLY A 49 8.85 2.28 -7.94
N LEU A 50 9.74 1.65 -8.70
CA LEU A 50 9.47 0.43 -9.45
C LEU A 50 10.12 -0.75 -8.75
N ASP A 51 9.35 -1.83 -8.62
CA ASP A 51 9.83 -3.07 -8.07
C ASP A 51 9.10 -4.27 -8.70
N VAL A 52 9.75 -5.43 -8.71
CA VAL A 52 9.19 -6.67 -9.24
C VAL A 52 8.95 -7.66 -8.11
N VAL A 53 7.71 -8.09 -7.98
CA VAL A 53 7.31 -9.13 -7.04
C VAL A 53 7.34 -10.48 -7.74
N GLY A 54 8.13 -11.41 -7.20
CA GLY A 54 8.10 -12.81 -7.63
C GLY A 54 9.41 -13.56 -7.37
N PRO A 55 9.48 -14.83 -7.79
CA PRO A 55 8.42 -15.58 -8.48
C PRO A 55 7.26 -15.97 -7.53
N MET A 56 6.02 -15.82 -8.01
CA MET A 56 4.80 -16.27 -7.33
C MET A 56 4.33 -17.63 -7.87
N THR A 57 3.30 -18.22 -7.24
CA THR A 57 2.63 -19.42 -7.77
C THR A 57 2.07 -19.15 -9.17
N LYS A 58 2.40 -19.99 -10.15
CA LYS A 58 1.98 -19.82 -11.55
C LYS A 58 0.46 -19.62 -11.66
N SER A 59 0.04 -18.54 -12.31
CA SER A 59 -1.37 -18.26 -12.57
C SER A 59 -1.93 -19.17 -13.67
N SER A 60 -3.25 -19.23 -13.84
CA SER A 60 -3.90 -19.93 -14.97
C SER A 60 -3.42 -19.38 -16.33
N GLY A 61 -3.24 -18.06 -16.44
CA GLY A 61 -2.63 -17.41 -17.60
C GLY A 61 -1.10 -17.56 -17.73
N GLY A 62 -0.45 -18.31 -16.83
CA GLY A 62 0.99 -18.57 -16.86
C GLY A 62 1.86 -17.44 -16.33
N HIS A 63 1.29 -16.46 -15.61
CA HIS A 63 2.05 -15.37 -15.01
C HIS A 63 2.80 -15.84 -13.77
N LEU A 64 3.98 -15.26 -13.52
CA LEU A 64 4.86 -15.60 -12.41
C LEU A 64 5.32 -14.37 -11.61
N TYR A 65 5.31 -13.20 -12.22
CA TYR A 65 5.82 -11.97 -11.63
C TYR A 65 4.76 -10.88 -11.68
N ILE A 66 4.91 -9.86 -10.83
CA ILE A 66 4.14 -8.62 -10.90
C ILE A 66 5.16 -7.48 -10.97
N LEU A 67 5.06 -6.66 -12.01
CA LEU A 67 5.77 -5.39 -12.05
C LEU A 67 4.87 -4.33 -11.41
N ALA A 68 5.36 -3.71 -10.35
CA ALA A 68 4.65 -2.72 -9.56
C ALA A 68 5.37 -1.37 -9.63
N ALA A 69 4.60 -0.29 -9.68
CA ALA A 69 5.08 1.07 -9.52
C ALA A 69 4.22 1.82 -8.51
N THR A 70 4.87 2.58 -7.63
CA THR A 70 4.21 3.42 -6.62
C THR A 70 4.71 4.86 -6.71
N ASP A 71 3.78 5.81 -6.80
CA ASP A 71 4.05 7.24 -6.71
C ASP A 71 4.45 7.61 -5.28
N TYR A 72 5.53 8.37 -5.14
CA TYR A 72 6.07 8.74 -3.84
C TYR A 72 5.20 9.77 -3.12
N PHE A 73 4.45 10.61 -3.84
CA PHE A 73 3.62 11.65 -3.24
C PHE A 73 2.28 11.09 -2.75
N SER A 74 1.42 10.67 -3.68
CA SER A 74 0.05 10.21 -3.42
C SER A 74 -0.03 8.79 -2.89
N LYS A 75 1.06 8.02 -3.01
CA LYS A 75 1.05 6.56 -2.85
C LYS A 75 0.13 5.88 -3.86
N TRP A 76 -0.17 6.51 -4.99
CA TRP A 76 -0.88 5.86 -6.08
C TRP A 76 -0.04 4.70 -6.61
N ALA A 77 -0.67 3.57 -6.88
CA ALA A 77 0.05 2.38 -7.30
C ALA A 77 -0.54 1.77 -8.57
N GLU A 78 0.34 1.34 -9.47
CA GLU A 78 0.06 0.61 -10.70
C GLU A 78 0.76 -0.74 -10.64
N ALA A 79 0.13 -1.80 -11.16
CA ALA A 79 0.75 -3.11 -11.23
C ALA A 79 0.27 -3.89 -12.45
N VAL A 80 1.17 -4.65 -13.08
CA VAL A 80 0.87 -5.54 -14.20
C VAL A 80 1.44 -6.95 -13.95
N PRO A 81 0.69 -8.02 -14.28
CA PRO A 81 1.20 -9.37 -14.21
C PRO A 81 2.14 -9.65 -15.38
N LEU A 82 3.24 -10.36 -15.13
CA LEU A 82 4.24 -10.75 -16.12
C LEU A 82 4.49 -12.26 -16.07
N LYS A 83 4.66 -12.87 -17.24
CA LYS A 83 5.12 -14.27 -17.37
C LYS A 83 6.62 -14.40 -17.05
N GLU A 84 7.36 -13.37 -17.44
CA GLU A 84 8.81 -13.27 -17.30
C GLU A 84 9.21 -11.80 -17.15
N VAL A 85 10.33 -11.55 -16.47
CA VAL A 85 10.84 -10.20 -16.25
C VAL A 85 11.76 -9.82 -17.40
N LYS A 86 11.13 -9.42 -18.52
CA LYS A 86 11.82 -8.87 -19.69
C LYS A 86 11.98 -7.36 -19.58
N LYS A 87 13.07 -6.87 -20.13
CA LYS A 87 13.47 -5.46 -20.10
C LYS A 87 12.54 -4.60 -20.98
N GLU A 88 11.96 -5.18 -22.03
CA GLU A 88 10.94 -4.57 -22.89
C GLU A 88 9.64 -4.32 -22.12
N ASN A 89 9.21 -5.29 -21.30
CA ASN A 89 7.99 -5.18 -20.49
C ASN A 89 8.08 -4.01 -19.50
N VAL A 90 9.26 -3.76 -18.93
CA VAL A 90 9.48 -2.63 -18.01
C VAL A 90 9.39 -1.29 -18.76
N ALA A 91 10.05 -1.18 -19.91
CA ALA A 91 10.01 0.01 -20.75
C ALA A 91 8.57 0.33 -21.22
N ASP A 92 7.83 -0.69 -21.65
CA ASP A 92 6.44 -0.55 -22.07
C ASP A 92 5.51 -0.17 -20.93
N PHE A 93 5.73 -0.72 -19.73
CA PHE A 93 4.98 -0.37 -18.54
C PHE A 93 5.20 1.09 -18.13
N ILE A 94 6.46 1.57 -18.09
CA ILE A 94 6.76 2.98 -17.80
C ILE A 94 6.07 3.89 -18.82
N ARG A 95 6.20 3.57 -20.10
CA ARG A 95 5.61 4.37 -21.18
C ARG A 95 4.09 4.41 -21.12
N THR A 96 3.45 3.25 -21.00
CA THR A 96 1.99 3.10 -21.19
C THR A 96 1.22 3.34 -19.90
N ASN A 97 1.70 2.79 -18.78
CA ASN A 97 0.97 2.83 -17.51
C ASN A 97 1.33 4.04 -16.65
N ILE A 98 2.48 4.67 -16.89
CA ILE A 98 2.92 5.85 -16.14
C ILE A 98 2.86 7.10 -17.03
N ILE A 99 3.72 7.19 -18.05
CA ILE A 99 3.88 8.43 -18.83
C ILE A 99 2.60 8.83 -19.56
N TYR A 100 1.98 7.92 -20.31
CA TYR A 100 0.77 8.22 -21.08
C TYR A 100 -0.47 8.49 -20.22
N ARG A 101 -0.45 8.10 -18.94
CA ARG A 101 -1.60 8.27 -18.03
C ARG A 101 -1.46 9.46 -17.09
N TYR A 102 -0.26 9.72 -16.62
CA TYR A 102 0.01 10.70 -15.55
C TYR A 102 0.97 11.82 -15.98
N GLY A 103 1.57 11.69 -17.16
CA GLY A 103 2.54 12.65 -17.69
C GLY A 103 3.98 12.28 -17.38
N VAL A 104 4.89 13.17 -17.78
CA VAL A 104 6.33 12.99 -17.61
C VAL A 104 6.71 13.27 -16.16
N LEU A 105 7.36 12.30 -15.56
CA LEU A 105 7.90 12.34 -14.21
C LEU A 105 9.31 12.94 -14.16
N ARG A 106 9.81 13.30 -12.98
CA ARG A 106 11.19 13.81 -12.81
C ARG A 106 12.21 12.69 -12.66
N TYR A 107 11.91 11.68 -11.84
CA TYR A 107 12.74 10.48 -11.77
C TYR A 107 11.99 9.20 -11.37
N ILE A 108 12.50 8.08 -11.85
CA ILE A 108 12.09 6.73 -11.45
C ILE A 108 13.22 6.14 -10.60
N ILE A 109 12.85 5.51 -9.48
CA ILE A 109 13.74 4.73 -8.64
C ILE A 109 13.46 3.25 -8.93
N ILE A 110 14.50 2.50 -9.28
CA ILE A 110 14.41 1.07 -9.57
C ILE A 110 15.43 0.31 -8.72
N ASP A 111 15.07 -0.89 -8.27
CA ASP A 111 16.04 -1.76 -7.63
C ASP A 111 17.11 -2.25 -8.63
N ASN A 112 18.32 -2.47 -8.14
CA ASN A 112 19.52 -2.87 -8.89
C ASN A 112 19.46 -4.32 -9.45
N GLY A 113 18.26 -4.86 -9.63
CA GLY A 113 18.06 -6.11 -10.35
C GLY A 113 18.53 -5.99 -11.80
N LYS A 114 19.24 -7.01 -12.30
CA LYS A 114 19.68 -7.14 -13.71
C LYS A 114 18.61 -6.81 -14.78
N PRO A 115 17.28 -6.99 -14.57
CA PRO A 115 16.27 -6.64 -15.56
C PRO A 115 16.11 -5.14 -15.84
N PHE A 116 16.69 -4.26 -15.02
CA PHE A 116 16.40 -2.82 -15.01
C PHE A 116 17.53 -1.91 -15.52
N CYS A 117 18.73 -2.46 -15.74
CA CYS A 117 19.81 -1.76 -16.44
C CYS A 117 19.68 -2.03 -17.94
N ASN A 118 19.03 -1.13 -18.68
CA ASN A 118 18.70 -1.36 -20.08
C ASN A 118 18.82 -0.10 -20.93
N SER A 119 19.46 -0.23 -22.10
CA SER A 119 19.54 0.79 -23.12
C SER A 119 18.17 1.28 -23.62
N LEU A 120 17.10 0.47 -23.50
CA LEU A 120 15.73 0.95 -23.81
C LEU A 120 15.21 1.94 -22.77
N ILE A 121 15.49 1.72 -21.48
CA ILE A 121 15.09 2.65 -20.44
C ILE A 121 15.92 3.93 -20.59
N ASP A 122 17.21 3.84 -20.90
CA ASP A 122 18.04 5.01 -21.20
C ASP A 122 17.49 5.82 -22.39
N LYS A 123 17.07 5.15 -23.47
CA LYS A 123 16.41 5.80 -24.62
C LYS A 123 15.09 6.46 -24.22
N LEU A 124 14.30 5.84 -23.33
CA LEU A 124 13.08 6.44 -22.80
C LEU A 124 13.38 7.66 -21.93
N CYS A 125 14.38 7.57 -21.06
CA CYS A 125 14.87 8.67 -20.23
C CYS A 125 15.30 9.86 -21.09
N GLN A 126 16.03 9.62 -22.17
CA GLN A 126 16.43 10.67 -23.13
C GLN A 126 15.22 11.25 -23.87
N LYS A 127 14.31 10.40 -24.36
CA LYS A 127 13.14 10.82 -25.13
C LYS A 127 12.20 11.72 -24.32
N PHE A 128 11.94 11.36 -23.07
CA PHE A 128 11.00 12.06 -22.19
C PHE A 128 11.69 12.96 -21.16
N SER A 129 13.03 13.04 -21.16
CA SER A 129 13.83 13.89 -20.26
C SER A 129 13.61 13.63 -18.76
N PHE A 130 13.42 12.37 -18.35
CA PHE A 130 13.38 11.99 -16.93
C PHE A 130 14.64 11.24 -16.51
N LYS A 131 14.93 11.19 -15.20
CA LYS A 131 16.13 10.54 -14.65
C LYS A 131 15.81 9.15 -14.09
N GLN A 132 16.62 8.16 -14.40
CA GLN A 132 16.63 6.90 -13.67
C GLN A 132 17.59 6.99 -12.48
N ARG A 133 17.16 6.52 -11.31
CA ARG A 133 17.98 6.33 -10.12
C ARG A 133 17.92 4.85 -9.73
N ASN A 134 19.06 4.25 -9.46
CA ASN A 134 19.10 2.89 -8.94
C ASN A 134 19.21 2.93 -7.40
N SER A 135 18.45 2.10 -6.69
CA SER A 135 18.66 1.97 -5.25
C SER A 135 19.98 1.25 -4.99
N THR A 136 20.97 1.95 -4.43
CA THR A 136 22.15 1.32 -3.85
C THR A 136 21.81 0.75 -2.47
N MET A 137 22.65 -0.14 -1.92
CA MET A 137 22.48 -0.65 -0.54
C MET A 137 22.33 0.49 0.50
N TYR A 138 22.90 1.67 0.23
CA TYR A 138 22.80 2.86 1.07
C TYR A 138 21.47 3.62 0.93
N TYR A 139 20.73 3.46 -0.18
CA TYR A 139 19.43 4.08 -0.44
C TYR A 139 18.26 3.08 -0.31
N ALA A 140 18.40 2.06 0.54
CA ALA A 140 17.34 1.06 0.80
C ALA A 140 16.02 1.71 1.25
N ALA A 141 16.09 2.84 1.97
CA ALA A 141 14.91 3.59 2.41
C ALA A 141 14.08 4.17 1.25
N ALA A 142 14.71 4.46 0.10
CA ALA A 142 14.01 4.95 -1.08
C ALA A 142 13.11 3.82 -1.64
N ASN A 143 13.67 2.64 -1.86
CA ASN A 143 12.89 1.48 -2.32
C ASN A 143 11.93 0.91 -1.26
N GLY A 144 12.12 1.24 0.02
CA GLY A 144 11.25 0.81 1.12
C GLY A 144 9.77 1.17 0.92
N LEU A 145 9.45 2.23 0.16
CA LEU A 145 8.07 2.56 -0.19
C LEU A 145 7.45 1.57 -1.19
N ALA A 146 8.20 1.21 -2.23
CA ALA A 146 7.75 0.20 -3.19
C ALA A 146 7.66 -1.18 -2.52
N GLU A 147 8.59 -1.51 -1.63
CA GLU A 147 8.55 -2.75 -0.84
C GLU A 147 7.33 -2.81 0.10
N ALA A 148 7.02 -1.69 0.78
CA ALA A 148 5.83 -1.60 1.63
C ALA A 148 4.52 -1.72 0.83
N PHE A 149 4.49 -1.14 -0.37
CA PHE A 149 3.39 -1.36 -1.32
C PHE A 149 3.28 -2.83 -1.69
N ASN A 150 4.37 -3.46 -2.11
CA ASN A 150 4.40 -4.85 -2.55
C ASN A 150 3.96 -5.82 -1.44
N LYS A 151 4.39 -5.60 -0.20
CA LYS A 151 3.90 -6.34 0.98
C LYS A 151 2.38 -6.20 1.14
N THR A 152 1.85 -4.99 0.95
CA THR A 152 0.41 -4.72 1.01
C THR A 152 -0.35 -5.38 -0.12
N LEU A 153 0.15 -5.27 -1.36
CA LEU A 153 -0.44 -5.86 -2.55
C LEU A 153 -0.53 -7.38 -2.41
N CYS A 154 0.55 -8.04 -2.00
CA CYS A 154 0.58 -9.48 -1.72
C CYS A 154 -0.45 -9.87 -0.64
N SER A 155 -0.60 -9.06 0.42
CA SER A 155 -1.60 -9.31 1.46
C SER A 155 -3.04 -9.18 0.95
N LEU A 156 -3.31 -8.22 0.07
CA LEU A 156 -4.62 -8.04 -0.56
C LEU A 156 -4.92 -9.17 -1.53
N LEU A 157 -3.98 -9.52 -2.41
CA LEU A 157 -4.12 -10.64 -3.34
C LEU A 157 -4.40 -11.94 -2.59
N LYS A 158 -3.68 -12.25 -1.51
CA LYS A 158 -3.95 -13.45 -0.68
C LYS A 158 -5.39 -13.52 -0.16
N LYS A 159 -6.04 -12.37 0.09
CA LYS A 159 -7.44 -12.31 0.54
C LYS A 159 -8.42 -12.47 -0.61
N VAL A 160 -8.13 -11.85 -1.75
CA VAL A 160 -9.00 -11.90 -2.94
C VAL A 160 -9.01 -13.31 -3.54
N VAL A 161 -7.83 -13.94 -3.56
CA VAL A 161 -7.52 -15.22 -4.22
C VAL A 161 -7.84 -16.43 -3.32
N ALA A 162 -8.45 -16.21 -2.15
CA ALA A 162 -8.66 -17.24 -1.12
C ALA A 162 -9.40 -18.50 -1.63
N LYS A 163 -10.23 -18.36 -2.67
CA LYS A 163 -10.97 -19.47 -3.30
C LYS A 163 -10.18 -20.22 -4.39
N SER A 164 -9.32 -19.55 -5.15
CA SER A 164 -8.55 -20.15 -6.25
C SER A 164 -7.14 -19.58 -6.33
N LYS A 165 -6.11 -20.34 -5.94
CA LYS A 165 -4.71 -19.83 -5.93
C LYS A 165 -4.13 -19.46 -7.30
N ARG A 166 -4.83 -19.73 -8.40
CA ARG A 166 -4.34 -19.57 -9.78
C ARG A 166 -4.93 -18.35 -10.50
N ASP A 167 -5.96 -17.70 -9.97
CA ASP A 167 -6.64 -16.58 -10.65
C ASP A 167 -6.05 -15.20 -10.29
N TRP A 168 -4.99 -15.14 -9.48
CA TRP A 168 -4.46 -13.88 -8.94
C TRP A 168 -4.19 -12.80 -9.99
N HIS A 169 -3.77 -13.16 -11.19
CA HIS A 169 -3.48 -12.22 -12.28
C HIS A 169 -4.72 -11.46 -12.79
N GLU A 170 -5.90 -12.09 -12.78
CA GLU A 170 -7.17 -11.46 -13.14
C GLU A 170 -7.66 -10.54 -12.01
N ARG A 171 -7.32 -10.89 -10.77
CA ARG A 171 -7.74 -10.20 -9.55
C ARG A 171 -6.83 -9.04 -9.13
N ILE A 172 -5.77 -8.74 -9.88
CA ILE A 172 -4.87 -7.61 -9.60
C ILE A 172 -5.65 -6.29 -9.59
N GLY A 173 -6.59 -6.11 -10.53
CA GLY A 173 -7.42 -4.91 -10.59
C GLY A 173 -8.20 -4.66 -9.30
N GLU A 174 -8.79 -5.71 -8.73
CA GLU A 174 -9.53 -5.63 -7.46
C GLU A 174 -8.62 -5.27 -6.29
N ALA A 175 -7.44 -5.89 -6.22
CA ALA A 175 -6.45 -5.60 -5.19
C ALA A 175 -5.93 -4.16 -5.29
N LEU A 176 -5.67 -3.66 -6.51
CA LEU A 176 -5.26 -2.28 -6.75
C LEU A 176 -6.37 -1.29 -6.40
N TRP A 177 -7.62 -1.58 -6.78
CA TRP A 177 -8.75 -0.72 -6.47
C TRP A 177 -8.97 -0.62 -4.95
N ALA A 178 -8.96 -1.75 -4.24
CA ALA A 178 -8.98 -1.79 -2.79
C ALA A 178 -7.82 -1.00 -2.16
N TYR A 179 -6.63 -1.11 -2.75
CA TYR A 179 -5.48 -0.36 -2.28
C TYR A 179 -5.70 1.15 -2.43
N ARG A 180 -6.14 1.61 -3.60
CA ARG A 180 -6.32 3.03 -3.95
C ARG A 180 -7.44 3.70 -3.14
N THR A 181 -8.45 2.97 -2.70
CA THR A 181 -9.59 3.48 -1.92
C THR A 181 -9.44 3.35 -0.41
N THR A 182 -8.33 2.78 0.08
CA THR A 182 -8.06 2.67 1.52
C THR A 182 -7.12 3.77 2.00
N VAL A 183 -7.48 4.40 3.12
CA VAL A 183 -6.67 5.42 3.80
C VAL A 183 -5.29 4.86 4.17
N ARG A 184 -4.24 5.60 3.82
CA ARG A 184 -2.85 5.25 4.17
C ARG A 184 -2.40 6.00 5.40
N THR A 185 -1.62 5.35 6.28
CA THR A 185 -1.11 5.97 7.50
C THR A 185 -0.22 7.19 7.24
N PRO A 186 0.70 7.17 6.25
CA PRO A 186 1.59 8.31 6.02
C PRO A 186 0.86 9.57 5.53
N THR A 187 -0.16 9.42 4.70
CA THR A 187 -0.88 10.55 4.09
C THR A 187 -2.19 10.90 4.80
N GLN A 188 -2.68 10.02 5.68
CA GLN A 188 -4.01 10.11 6.32
C GLN A 188 -5.18 10.30 5.33
N SER A 189 -4.94 10.00 4.05
CA SER A 189 -5.90 10.11 2.94
C SER A 189 -5.82 8.87 2.06
N THR A 190 -6.81 8.68 1.18
CA THR A 190 -6.75 7.61 0.17
C THR A 190 -5.90 8.06 -1.02
N PRO A 191 -5.12 7.17 -1.65
CA PRO A 191 -4.42 7.52 -2.89
C PRO A 191 -5.36 8.08 -3.96
N TYR A 192 -6.60 7.57 -4.02
CA TYR A 192 -7.61 8.06 -4.95
C TYR A 192 -7.98 9.53 -4.72
N THR A 193 -8.26 9.92 -3.48
CA THR A 193 -8.56 11.31 -3.14
C THR A 193 -7.41 12.25 -3.45
N LEU A 194 -6.16 11.80 -3.24
CA LEU A 194 -4.98 12.62 -3.53
C LEU A 194 -4.77 12.85 -5.03
N VAL A 195 -5.13 11.88 -5.87
CA VAL A 195 -4.98 11.97 -7.33
C VAL A 195 -6.14 12.74 -7.98
N TYR A 196 -7.38 12.42 -7.60
CA TYR A 196 -8.57 12.95 -8.28
C TYR A 196 -9.25 14.10 -7.53
N GLY A 197 -8.79 14.44 -6.33
CA GLY A 197 -9.38 15.49 -5.49
C GLY A 197 -10.73 15.12 -4.85
N VAL A 198 -11.28 13.94 -5.16
CA VAL A 198 -12.57 13.44 -4.66
C VAL A 198 -12.46 12.02 -4.16
N GLU A 199 -13.30 11.63 -3.21
CA GLU A 199 -13.36 10.22 -2.77
C GLU A 199 -14.01 9.34 -3.82
N ALA A 200 -13.49 8.12 -4.01
CA ALA A 200 -14.14 7.13 -4.87
C ALA A 200 -15.52 6.76 -4.31
N VAL A 201 -16.51 6.55 -5.18
CA VAL A 201 -17.80 5.96 -4.78
C VAL A 201 -17.58 4.48 -4.51
N LEU A 202 -17.79 4.06 -3.27
CA LEU A 202 -17.67 2.65 -2.89
C LEU A 202 -19.00 1.92 -3.15
N PRO A 203 -19.00 0.60 -3.44
CA PRO A 203 -20.22 -0.20 -3.57
C PRO A 203 -21.14 -0.12 -2.35
N LEU A 204 -20.56 0.11 -1.16
CA LEU A 204 -21.32 0.35 0.06
C LEU A 204 -22.19 1.61 -0.04
N GLU A 205 -21.70 2.66 -0.69
CA GLU A 205 -22.48 3.88 -0.90
C GLU A 205 -23.63 3.65 -1.88
N GLN A 206 -23.49 2.72 -2.82
CA GLN A 206 -24.61 2.33 -3.69
C GLN A 206 -25.69 1.58 -2.90
N GLN A 207 -25.30 0.72 -1.96
CA GLN A 207 -26.23 -0.03 -1.11
C GLN A 207 -26.85 0.84 -0.02
N ILE A 208 -26.09 1.83 0.47
CA ILE A 208 -26.50 2.79 1.48
C ILE A 208 -26.18 4.17 0.92
N PRO A 209 -27.15 4.82 0.22
CA PRO A 209 -26.95 6.09 -0.44
C PRO A 209 -26.20 7.08 0.45
N SER A 210 -25.00 7.47 0.02
CA SER A 210 -24.31 8.60 0.62
C SER A 210 -25.01 9.90 0.24
N LEU A 211 -24.76 10.99 0.96
CA LEU A 211 -25.36 12.31 0.68
C LEU A 211 -25.24 12.69 -0.80
N ARG A 212 -24.08 12.43 -1.42
CA ARG A 212 -23.87 12.73 -2.85
C ARG A 212 -24.74 11.87 -3.79
N ILE A 213 -24.95 10.60 -3.49
CA ILE A 213 -25.83 9.71 -4.29
C ILE A 213 -27.29 10.11 -4.06
N ALA A 214 -27.66 10.40 -2.81
CA ALA A 214 -29.00 10.80 -2.45
C ALA A 214 -29.44 12.11 -3.14
N ILE A 215 -28.53 13.09 -3.24
CA ILE A 215 -28.76 14.35 -3.97
C ILE A 215 -28.95 14.07 -5.47
N GLN A 216 -28.13 13.19 -6.06
CA GLN A 216 -28.22 12.86 -7.48
C GLN A 216 -29.50 12.11 -7.86
N GLU A 217 -29.96 11.20 -6.99
CA GLU A 217 -31.19 10.43 -7.16
C GLU A 217 -32.45 11.22 -6.79
N GLY A 218 -32.32 12.48 -6.35
CA GLY A 218 -33.46 13.33 -5.98
C GLY A 218 -34.24 12.85 -4.75
N LEU A 219 -33.57 12.15 -3.82
CA LEU A 219 -34.21 11.66 -2.59
C LEU A 219 -34.72 12.82 -1.74
N THR A 220 -35.91 12.65 -1.17
CA THR A 220 -36.55 13.63 -0.28
C THR A 220 -35.80 13.78 1.04
N GLU A 221 -35.99 14.90 1.76
CA GLU A 221 -35.37 15.12 3.08
C GLU A 221 -35.71 14.02 4.09
N GLU A 222 -36.94 13.48 4.03
CA GLU A 222 -37.39 12.37 4.88
C GLU A 222 -36.63 11.08 4.58
N GLU A 223 -36.41 10.75 3.30
CA GLU A 223 -35.61 9.60 2.88
C GLU A 223 -34.15 9.77 3.32
N MET A 224 -33.56 10.96 3.15
CA MET A 224 -32.21 11.26 3.61
C MET A 224 -32.05 11.09 5.12
N LEU A 225 -33.04 11.50 5.93
CA LEU A 225 -33.02 11.31 7.38
C LEU A 225 -33.08 9.83 7.76
N VAL A 226 -33.91 9.03 7.09
CA VAL A 226 -33.98 7.57 7.31
C VAL A 226 -32.66 6.88 6.96
N TYR A 227 -32.01 7.27 5.86
CA TYR A 227 -30.69 6.75 5.48
C TYR A 227 -29.59 7.21 6.45
N GLY A 228 -29.60 8.47 6.87
CA GLY A 228 -28.70 9.02 7.89
C GLY A 228 -28.80 8.26 9.21
N TRP A 229 -30.01 7.89 9.62
CA TRP A 229 -30.26 7.12 10.85
C TRP A 229 -29.79 5.66 10.73
N LYS A 230 -30.00 5.02 9.57
CA LYS A 230 -29.43 3.69 9.27
C LYS A 230 -27.90 3.71 9.30
N ASN A 231 -27.27 4.72 8.72
CA ASN A 231 -25.82 4.93 8.74
C ASN A 231 -25.30 5.12 10.18
N TRP A 232 -25.97 5.91 10.99
CA TRP A 232 -25.62 6.12 12.39
C TRP A 232 -25.71 4.83 13.22
N LYS A 233 -26.81 4.06 13.08
CA LYS A 233 -26.96 2.75 13.74
C LYS A 233 -25.88 1.75 13.35
N LEU A 234 -25.49 1.73 12.07
CA LEU A 234 -24.42 0.87 11.58
C LEU A 234 -23.05 1.29 12.13
N SER A 235 -22.81 2.58 12.34
CA SER A 235 -21.60 3.08 13.00
C SER A 235 -21.55 2.63 14.47
N ILE A 236 -22.65 2.76 15.21
CA ILE A 236 -22.72 2.37 16.63
C ILE A 236 -22.55 0.86 16.84
N LYS A 237 -23.17 0.02 16.00
CA LYS A 237 -22.96 -1.44 16.06
C LYS A 237 -21.52 -1.86 15.75
N ARG A 238 -20.76 -1.02 15.04
CA ARG A 238 -19.35 -1.27 14.67
C ARG A 238 -18.39 -0.96 15.83
N ASP A 239 -18.73 0.03 16.66
CA ASP A 239 -17.93 0.45 17.82
C ASP A 239 -18.15 -0.42 19.07
N SER A 240 -19.35 -0.95 19.27
CA SER A 240 -19.67 -1.78 20.46
C SER A 240 -18.89 -3.11 20.51
N LYS A 241 -18.30 -3.55 19.39
CA LYS A 241 -17.47 -4.77 19.37
C LYS A 241 -16.03 -4.55 19.81
N HIS A 242 -15.51 -3.31 19.94
CA HIS A 242 -14.05 -3.10 20.05
C HIS A 242 -13.54 -1.97 20.97
N ASN A 243 -14.34 -1.30 21.80
CA ASN A 243 -13.73 -0.43 22.81
C ASN A 243 -14.58 -0.27 24.09
N LYS A 244 -14.07 -0.81 25.21
CA LYS A 244 -14.36 -0.29 26.55
C LYS A 244 -13.42 0.91 26.75
N GLY A 245 -13.99 2.12 26.81
CA GLY A 245 -13.31 3.32 27.30
C GLY A 245 -12.45 4.07 26.27
N SER A 246 -13.04 5.06 25.62
CA SER A 246 -12.39 6.37 25.32
C SER A 246 -13.35 7.24 24.52
N SER A 247 -13.59 8.45 25.03
CA SER A 247 -14.33 9.53 24.38
C SER A 247 -13.51 10.08 23.22
N VAL A 248 -13.75 9.56 22.02
CA VAL A 248 -13.17 10.05 20.76
C VAL A 248 -14.23 10.88 20.01
N THR A 249 -13.86 12.07 19.56
CA THR A 249 -14.74 13.06 18.92
C THR A 249 -15.23 12.60 17.54
N LYS A 250 -16.44 13.04 17.14
CA LYS A 250 -17.25 12.54 16.01
C LYS A 250 -16.56 12.42 14.64
N LEU A 251 -15.53 13.23 14.35
CA LEU A 251 -14.80 13.15 13.06
C LEU A 251 -13.73 12.05 13.02
N ASP A 252 -13.10 11.74 14.15
CA ASP A 252 -12.08 10.69 14.21
C ASP A 252 -12.69 9.28 14.14
N CYS A 253 -13.92 9.12 14.64
CA CYS A 253 -14.70 7.89 14.51
C CYS A 253 -15.02 7.53 13.05
N LEU A 254 -15.37 8.49 12.19
CA LEU A 254 -15.67 8.23 10.77
C LEU A 254 -14.41 7.76 10.01
N ARG A 255 -13.27 8.42 10.23
CA ARG A 255 -11.97 8.01 9.64
C ARG A 255 -11.49 6.65 10.13
N HIS A 256 -11.72 6.33 11.42
CA HIS A 256 -11.32 5.04 11.99
C HIS A 256 -12.27 3.89 11.59
N SER A 257 -13.55 4.18 11.36
CA SER A 257 -14.57 3.20 10.94
C SER A 257 -14.41 2.78 9.47
N ILE A 258 -14.01 3.71 8.58
CA ILE A 258 -13.64 3.41 7.18
C ILE A 258 -12.42 2.46 7.11
N ARG A 259 -11.40 2.68 7.95
CA ARG A 259 -10.20 1.81 8.06
C ARG A 259 -10.54 0.35 8.41
N LYS A 260 -11.57 0.12 9.25
CA LYS A 260 -12.05 -1.23 9.60
C LYS A 260 -13.01 -1.80 8.56
N CYS A 261 -13.79 -0.95 7.88
CA CYS A 261 -14.76 -1.36 6.86
C CYS A 261 -14.12 -2.03 5.65
N VAL A 262 -12.99 -1.53 5.13
CA VAL A 262 -12.30 -2.19 4.00
C VAL A 262 -11.76 -3.57 4.39
N ARG A 263 -11.43 -3.78 5.66
CA ARG A 263 -10.95 -5.07 6.18
C ARG A 263 -12.08 -6.10 6.38
N VAL A 264 -13.32 -5.65 6.56
CA VAL A 264 -14.50 -6.49 6.83
C VAL A 264 -15.35 -6.72 5.58
N LEU A 265 -15.48 -5.73 4.69
CA LEU A 265 -16.24 -5.87 3.43
C LEU A 265 -15.57 -6.79 2.41
N PHE A 266 -14.25 -7.00 2.49
CA PHE A 266 -13.55 -8.04 1.73
C PHE A 266 -14.01 -9.47 2.03
N LYS A 267 -14.73 -9.70 3.14
CA LYS A 267 -15.34 -11.00 3.46
C LYS A 267 -16.78 -11.16 2.99
N LEU A 268 -17.43 -10.08 2.51
CA LEU A 268 -18.86 -10.08 2.18
C LEU A 268 -19.14 -9.89 0.69
N VAL A 269 -18.13 -9.53 -0.11
CA VAL A 269 -18.27 -9.30 -1.57
C VAL A 269 -17.43 -10.30 -2.39
N ILE A 270 -16.77 -11.28 -1.76
CA ILE A 270 -16.10 -12.43 -2.40
C ILE A 270 -16.61 -13.71 -1.76
#